data_AF-A0A0U5FZC8-F1
#
_entry.id   AF-A0A0U5FZC8-F1
#
_cell.length_a   1.000
_cell.length_b   1.000
_cell.length_c   1.000
_cell.angle_alpha   90.00
_cell.angle_beta   90.00
_cell.angle_gamma   90.00
#
_symmetry.space_group_name_H-M   'P 1'
#
loop_
_entity.id
_entity.type
_entity.pdbx_description
1 polymer ?
#
loop_
_entity_poly.entity_id
_entity_poly.type
_entity_poly.pdbx_seq_one_letter_code
_entity_poly.pdbx_strand_id
1 'polypeptide(L)'
;MSEQCGFPGNSDLYGLGIRLGIYLQWLSAQTAAFFYLADTNTLFFNYIIFTVAIIIAVIVLTFQGETHAVEMIVMIYMFFGGLFCVQQRKSQFLQNRTMGWRVLTRIATVLAMLIYSSWFWAAGVSSGRFAATPCGNTIFLFARIAPVHFHQVRWLFVALSISLCAGFIVFYVHIYSNSVRGLLATAKRTWRVKKSSGESLESRAVVMQLLNDRVTSRDWDMLLLYYGSLSFGSTISPIRVTEVHKTHLLLRASDHDGPRVLVFVPPLSTFAEAESRLYQMMAPIHRELFMNPDDASMNLSVSGRIRTSGRHVLAGLEAFGDLFRSQDNSPQTLIYHAADMLRELDATDDAETSFRGDLRYCPSIHPLPSGGHDILQVASHVRSRTT
;
A
#
# COMPACT_ATOMS: atom_id res chain seq x y z
N MET A 1 -47.42 -3.08 -32.50
CA MET A 1 -47.27 -3.50 -31.09
C MET A 1 -45.79 -3.52 -30.78
N SER A 2 -45.30 -2.51 -30.07
CA SER A 2 -43.93 -2.51 -29.55
C SER A 2 -43.89 -3.54 -28.41
N GLU A 3 -43.55 -4.78 -28.74
CA GLU A 3 -43.27 -5.79 -27.71
C GLU A 3 -42.26 -5.21 -26.73
N GLN A 4 -42.60 -5.24 -25.44
CA GLN A 4 -41.70 -4.85 -24.36
C GLN A 4 -40.51 -5.80 -24.38
N CYS A 5 -39.47 -5.33 -25.04
CA CYS A 5 -38.17 -5.94 -25.12
C CYS A 5 -37.51 -5.91 -23.73
N GLY A 6 -37.60 -7.01 -22.99
CA GLY A 6 -37.01 -7.15 -21.66
C GLY A 6 -36.93 -8.61 -21.25
N PHE A 7 -36.00 -8.94 -20.37
CA PHE A 7 -35.90 -10.25 -19.73
C PHE A 7 -35.92 -10.08 -18.21
N PRO A 8 -36.47 -11.06 -17.46
CA PRO A 8 -36.37 -11.06 -16.02
C PRO A 8 -34.90 -11.31 -15.65
N GLY A 9 -34.19 -10.24 -15.26
CA GLY A 9 -32.80 -10.36 -14.81
C GLY A 9 -32.73 -11.03 -13.43
N ASN A 10 -31.62 -11.72 -13.16
CA ASN A 10 -31.40 -12.33 -11.85
C ASN A 10 -31.35 -11.24 -10.76
N SER A 11 -32.27 -11.30 -9.78
CA SER A 11 -32.38 -10.34 -8.69
C SER A 11 -31.11 -10.25 -7.83
N ASP A 12 -30.29 -11.29 -7.79
CA ASP A 12 -29.04 -11.30 -7.04
C ASP A 12 -27.93 -10.54 -7.78
N LEU A 13 -28.00 -10.44 -9.11
CA LEU A 13 -27.00 -9.74 -9.93
C LEU A 13 -27.39 -8.29 -10.22
N TYR A 14 -28.69 -8.05 -10.40
CA TYR A 14 -29.27 -6.73 -10.63
C TYR A 14 -29.79 -6.07 -9.35
N GLY A 15 -29.77 -6.80 -8.23
CA GLY A 15 -30.19 -6.30 -6.94
C GLY A 15 -29.41 -5.05 -6.55
N LEU A 16 -30.15 -3.99 -6.23
CA LEU A 16 -29.58 -2.70 -5.85
C LEU A 16 -28.56 -2.84 -4.71
N GLY A 17 -28.87 -3.68 -3.70
CA GLY A 17 -28.04 -3.87 -2.52
C GLY A 17 -26.65 -4.42 -2.81
N ILE A 18 -26.54 -5.44 -3.67
CA ILE A 18 -25.24 -6.06 -4.01
C ILE A 18 -24.36 -5.07 -4.77
N ARG A 19 -24.94 -4.37 -5.76
CA ARG A 19 -24.19 -3.36 -6.53
C ARG A 19 -23.73 -2.20 -5.66
N LEU A 20 -24.63 -1.69 -4.83
CA LEU A 20 -24.31 -0.60 -3.91
C LEU A 20 -23.22 -1.03 -2.92
N GLY A 21 -23.29 -2.25 -2.39
CA GLY A 21 -22.25 -2.81 -1.52
C GLY A 21 -20.87 -2.84 -2.22
N ILE A 22 -20.82 -3.27 -3.48
CA ILE A 22 -19.60 -3.30 -4.29
C ILE A 22 -19.04 -1.89 -4.51
N TYR A 23 -19.88 -0.96 -4.93
CA TYR A 23 -19.44 0.41 -5.21
C TYR A 23 -18.99 1.13 -3.94
N LEU A 24 -19.71 0.97 -2.83
CA LEU A 24 -19.29 1.49 -1.53
C LEU A 24 -17.99 0.86 -1.05
N GLN A 25 -17.76 -0.43 -1.33
CA GLN A 25 -16.50 -1.09 -1.03
C GLN A 25 -15.34 -0.49 -1.86
N TRP A 26 -15.55 -0.21 -3.14
CA TRP A 26 -14.53 0.44 -3.98
C TRP A 26 -14.24 1.87 -3.50
N LEU A 27 -15.28 2.64 -3.19
CA LEU A 27 -15.14 3.99 -2.66
C LEU A 27 -14.42 4.00 -1.31
N SER A 28 -14.74 3.04 -0.43
CA SER A 28 -14.06 2.86 0.86
C SER A 28 -12.58 2.51 0.69
N ALA A 29 -12.25 1.66 -0.28
CA ALA A 29 -10.86 1.31 -0.57
C ALA A 29 -10.07 2.51 -1.12
N GLN A 30 -10.67 3.29 -2.02
CA GLN A 30 -10.04 4.47 -2.61
C GLN A 30 -9.85 5.58 -1.58
N THR A 31 -10.87 5.85 -0.75
CA THR A 31 -10.75 6.82 0.35
C THR A 31 -9.68 6.39 1.36
N ALA A 32 -9.65 5.12 1.77
CA ALA A 32 -8.61 4.62 2.67
C ALA A 32 -7.20 4.71 2.06
N ALA A 33 -7.07 4.48 0.75
CA ALA A 33 -5.82 4.67 0.03
C ALA A 33 -5.40 6.15 -0.02
N PHE A 34 -6.36 7.04 -0.29
CA PHE A 34 -6.14 8.49 -0.38
C PHE A 34 -5.73 9.11 0.96
N PHE A 35 -6.37 8.70 2.05
CA PHE A 35 -6.09 9.20 3.41
C PHE A 35 -4.97 8.48 4.15
N TYR A 36 -4.26 7.56 3.47
CA TYR A 36 -3.17 6.77 4.05
C TYR A 36 -3.53 6.01 5.36
N LEU A 37 -4.78 5.59 5.54
CA LEU A 37 -5.23 4.95 6.79
C LEU A 37 -4.40 3.70 7.12
N ALA A 38 -4.04 3.55 8.40
CA ALA A 38 -3.14 2.49 8.89
C ALA A 38 -3.73 1.07 8.77
N ASP A 39 -5.06 0.93 8.75
CA ASP A 39 -5.74 -0.38 8.72
C ASP A 39 -6.24 -0.82 7.33
N THR A 40 -5.39 -0.72 6.31
CA THR A 40 -5.75 -1.27 4.98
C THR A 40 -5.73 -2.80 4.91
N ASN A 41 -5.24 -3.47 5.96
CA ASN A 41 -5.17 -4.94 5.98
C ASN A 41 -6.57 -5.56 6.06
N THR A 42 -7.45 -5.00 6.89
CA THR A 42 -8.84 -5.46 7.03
C THR A 42 -9.62 -5.27 5.72
N LEU A 43 -9.48 -4.11 5.08
CA LEU A 43 -10.08 -3.82 3.77
C LEU A 43 -9.63 -4.81 2.69
N PHE A 44 -8.34 -5.13 2.66
CA PHE A 44 -7.80 -6.09 1.71
C PHE A 44 -8.33 -7.51 1.93
N PHE A 45 -8.48 -7.94 3.18
CA PHE A 45 -9.05 -9.26 3.50
C PHE A 45 -10.51 -9.36 3.07
N ASN A 46 -11.31 -8.32 3.34
CA ASN A 46 -12.71 -8.26 2.90
C ASN A 46 -12.81 -8.29 1.37
N TYR A 47 -11.89 -7.62 0.68
CA TYR A 47 -11.82 -7.67 -0.78
C TYR A 47 -11.52 -9.08 -1.31
N ILE A 48 -10.59 -9.84 -0.70
CA ILE A 48 -10.32 -11.21 -1.11
C ILE A 48 -11.56 -12.09 -0.95
N ILE A 49 -12.25 -12.03 0.20
CA ILE A 49 -13.48 -12.81 0.43
C ILE A 49 -14.51 -12.50 -0.66
N PHE A 50 -14.72 -11.21 -0.91
CA PHE A 50 -15.67 -10.76 -1.92
C PHE A 50 -15.31 -11.23 -3.33
N THR A 51 -14.02 -11.18 -3.68
CA THR A 51 -13.48 -11.62 -4.96
C THR A 51 -13.66 -13.14 -5.16
N VAL A 52 -13.44 -13.93 -4.12
CA VAL A 52 -13.71 -15.38 -4.12
C VAL A 52 -15.21 -15.65 -4.30
N ALA A 53 -16.08 -14.91 -3.62
CA ALA A 53 -17.53 -15.05 -3.75
C ALA A 53 -18.00 -14.75 -5.18
N ILE A 54 -17.47 -13.72 -5.85
CA ILE A 54 -17.77 -13.44 -7.27
C ILE A 54 -17.35 -14.63 -8.14
N ILE A 55 -16.15 -15.18 -7.96
CA ILE A 55 -15.68 -16.32 -8.76
C ILE A 55 -16.64 -17.52 -8.60
N ILE A 56 -17.03 -17.84 -7.36
CA ILE A 56 -17.98 -18.93 -7.08
C ILE A 56 -19.32 -18.65 -7.76
N ALA A 57 -19.86 -17.44 -7.61
CA ALA A 57 -21.12 -17.05 -8.24
C ALA A 57 -21.06 -17.16 -9.76
N VAL A 58 -19.98 -16.68 -10.39
CA VAL A 58 -19.75 -16.78 -11.83
C VAL A 58 -19.74 -18.25 -12.28
N ILE A 59 -19.02 -19.12 -11.56
CA ILE A 59 -18.97 -20.55 -11.87
C ILE A 59 -20.37 -21.16 -11.76
N VAL A 60 -21.08 -20.94 -10.64
CA VAL A 60 -22.43 -21.51 -10.41
C VAL A 60 -23.40 -21.06 -11.49
N LEU A 61 -23.47 -19.76 -11.77
CA LEU A 61 -24.37 -19.20 -12.78
C LEU A 61 -24.05 -19.71 -14.19
N THR A 62 -22.77 -19.93 -14.51
CA THR A 62 -22.36 -20.51 -15.81
C THR A 62 -22.94 -21.90 -16.05
N PHE A 63 -23.19 -22.68 -14.99
CA PHE A 63 -23.72 -24.03 -15.09
C PHE A 63 -25.24 -24.14 -14.92
N GLN A 64 -25.93 -23.07 -14.51
CA GLN A 64 -27.40 -23.09 -14.33
C GLN A 64 -28.19 -23.04 -15.65
N GLY A 65 -27.59 -22.58 -16.75
CA GLY A 65 -28.22 -22.58 -18.09
C GLY A 65 -29.31 -21.53 -18.33
N GLU A 66 -29.88 -20.95 -17.28
CA GLU A 66 -30.87 -19.85 -17.36
C GLU A 66 -30.23 -18.46 -17.36
N THR A 67 -28.91 -18.38 -17.19
CA THR A 67 -28.20 -17.11 -17.10
C THR A 67 -27.96 -16.49 -18.47
N HIS A 68 -28.16 -15.17 -18.56
CA HIS A 68 -27.85 -14.39 -19.75
C HIS A 68 -26.36 -14.02 -19.82
N ALA A 69 -25.79 -13.96 -21.01
CA ALA A 69 -24.37 -13.63 -21.18
C ALA A 69 -24.00 -12.24 -20.62
N VAL A 70 -24.94 -11.28 -20.66
CA VAL A 70 -24.72 -9.93 -20.10
C VAL A 70 -24.48 -9.95 -18.59
N GLU A 71 -25.07 -10.90 -17.87
CA GLU A 71 -24.90 -11.05 -16.42
C GLU A 71 -23.46 -11.45 -16.08
N MET A 72 -22.86 -12.34 -16.88
CA MET A 72 -21.45 -12.70 -16.76
C MET A 72 -20.52 -11.53 -17.05
N ILE A 73 -20.85 -10.71 -18.05
CA ILE A 73 -20.04 -9.52 -18.40
C ILE A 73 -20.01 -8.54 -17.22
N VAL A 74 -21.16 -8.27 -16.60
CA VAL A 74 -21.26 -7.40 -15.43
C VAL A 74 -20.42 -7.95 -14.27
N MET A 75 -20.49 -9.25 -14.00
CA MET A 75 -19.69 -9.89 -12.93
C MET A 75 -18.19 -9.81 -13.20
N ILE A 76 -17.75 -10.02 -14.44
CA ILE A 76 -16.35 -9.86 -14.86
C ILE A 76 -15.90 -8.39 -14.63
N TYR A 77 -16.73 -7.41 -15.01
CA TYR A 77 -16.38 -5.99 -14.81
C TYR A 77 -16.36 -5.59 -13.34
N MET A 78 -17.27 -6.11 -12.51
CA MET A 78 -17.24 -5.88 -11.07
C MET A 78 -15.97 -6.45 -10.44
N PHE A 79 -15.54 -7.64 -10.87
CA PHE A 79 -14.29 -8.22 -10.42
C PHE A 79 -13.08 -7.32 -10.72
N PHE A 80 -12.93 -6.91 -12.00
CA PHE A 80 -11.79 -6.12 -12.43
C PHE A 80 -11.83 -4.68 -11.90
N GLY A 81 -13.01 -4.07 -11.78
CA GLY A 81 -13.18 -2.76 -11.14
C GLY A 81 -12.64 -2.75 -9.72
N GLY A 82 -13.01 -3.76 -8.93
CA GLY A 82 -12.47 -3.93 -7.57
C GLY A 82 -10.95 -4.15 -7.56
N LEU A 83 -10.42 -4.89 -8.54
CA LEU A 83 -8.98 -5.13 -8.66
C LEU A 83 -8.23 -3.82 -8.87
N PHE A 84 -8.70 -2.95 -9.77
CA PHE A 84 -8.06 -1.68 -10.06
C PHE A 84 -8.16 -0.69 -8.89
N CYS A 85 -9.30 -0.65 -8.18
CA CYS A 85 -9.47 0.25 -7.03
C CYS A 85 -8.62 -0.16 -5.82
N VAL A 86 -8.54 -1.46 -5.50
CA VAL A 86 -7.85 -1.93 -4.28
C VAL A 86 -6.33 -2.02 -4.47
N GLN A 87 -5.84 -2.16 -5.72
CA GLN A 87 -4.43 -2.41 -6.01
C GLN A 87 -3.53 -1.16 -6.03
N GLN A 88 -4.09 0.04 -5.91
CA GLN A 88 -3.38 1.33 -6.05
C GLN A 88 -2.33 1.61 -4.95
N ARG A 89 -2.31 0.88 -3.83
CA ARG A 89 -1.32 1.13 -2.76
C ARG A 89 0.02 0.43 -3.07
N LYS A 90 1.08 1.22 -3.31
CA LYS A 90 2.48 0.75 -3.38
C LYS A 90 2.89 0.09 -2.07
N SER A 91 2.62 -1.20 -1.97
CA SER A 91 3.42 -2.24 -1.32
C SER A 91 4.45 -1.78 -0.26
N GLN A 92 3.97 -1.24 0.86
CA GLN A 92 4.58 -1.56 2.17
C GLN A 92 4.42 -3.06 2.47
N PHE A 93 3.50 -3.73 1.74
CA PHE A 93 3.29 -5.16 1.79
C PHE A 93 4.60 -5.92 1.58
N LEU A 94 5.36 -5.71 0.48
CA LEU A 94 6.59 -6.46 0.16
C LEU A 94 7.65 -6.46 1.29
N GLN A 95 7.54 -5.54 2.25
CA GLN A 95 8.46 -5.44 3.36
C GLN A 95 8.16 -6.41 4.50
N ASN A 96 6.94 -6.93 4.62
CA ASN A 96 6.56 -7.81 5.74
C ASN A 96 6.56 -9.29 5.33
N ARG A 97 7.41 -10.08 6.00
CA ARG A 97 7.86 -11.43 5.61
C ARG A 97 6.83 -12.55 5.83
N THR A 98 5.68 -12.25 6.44
CA THR A 98 4.61 -13.22 6.81
C THR A 98 3.57 -13.44 5.70
N MET A 99 3.95 -13.17 4.45
CA MET A 99 3.07 -12.85 3.34
C MET A 99 2.82 -14.00 2.34
N GLY A 100 2.85 -15.25 2.80
CA GLY A 100 2.69 -16.41 1.90
C GLY A 100 1.27 -16.57 1.36
N TRP A 101 0.30 -16.82 2.25
CA TRP A 101 -1.03 -17.25 1.83
C TRP A 101 -1.85 -16.13 1.21
N ARG A 102 -1.81 -14.90 1.76
CA ARG A 102 -2.62 -13.76 1.27
C ARG A 102 -2.29 -13.39 -0.17
N VAL A 103 -1.00 -13.37 -0.51
CA VAL A 103 -0.57 -13.14 -1.90
C VAL A 103 -0.97 -14.28 -2.79
N LEU A 104 -0.78 -15.52 -2.32
CA LEU A 104 -1.16 -16.69 -3.09
C LEU A 104 -2.65 -16.70 -3.43
N THR A 105 -3.53 -16.43 -2.46
CA THR A 105 -4.99 -16.36 -2.68
C THR A 105 -5.34 -15.24 -3.67
N ARG A 106 -4.68 -14.08 -3.59
CA ARG A 106 -4.87 -13.00 -4.57
C ARG A 106 -4.43 -13.40 -5.98
N ILE A 107 -3.24 -13.97 -6.12
CA ILE A 107 -2.72 -14.43 -7.42
C ILE A 107 -3.68 -15.48 -8.00
N ALA A 108 -4.10 -16.44 -7.19
CA ALA A 108 -4.98 -17.51 -7.60
C ALA A 108 -6.35 -16.97 -8.06
N THR A 109 -6.95 -16.05 -7.32
CA THR A 109 -8.25 -15.46 -7.68
C THR A 109 -8.19 -14.64 -8.96
N VAL A 110 -7.17 -13.78 -9.12
CA VAL A 110 -6.99 -12.98 -10.35
C VAL A 110 -6.72 -13.89 -11.55
N LEU A 111 -5.85 -14.89 -11.39
CA LEU A 111 -5.56 -15.85 -12.46
C LEU A 111 -6.80 -16.65 -12.86
N ALA A 112 -7.59 -17.13 -11.87
CA ALA A 112 -8.83 -17.85 -12.12
C ALA A 112 -9.82 -17.00 -12.94
N MET A 113 -10.01 -15.73 -12.57
CA MET A 113 -10.91 -14.84 -13.32
C MET A 113 -10.36 -14.46 -14.70
N LEU A 114 -9.04 -14.29 -14.87
CA LEU A 114 -8.42 -14.05 -16.18
C LEU A 114 -8.59 -15.25 -17.12
N ILE A 115 -8.42 -16.47 -16.61
CA ILE A 115 -8.68 -17.71 -17.35
C ILE A 115 -10.16 -17.80 -17.72
N TYR A 116 -11.05 -17.57 -16.75
CA TYR A 116 -12.49 -17.58 -16.99
C TYR A 116 -12.90 -16.54 -18.05
N SER A 117 -12.42 -15.31 -17.93
CA SER A 117 -12.68 -14.23 -18.89
C SER A 117 -12.18 -14.59 -20.29
N SER A 118 -10.97 -15.17 -20.39
CA SER A 118 -10.40 -15.62 -21.66
C SER A 118 -11.29 -16.69 -22.30
N TRP A 119 -11.72 -17.69 -21.53
CA TRP A 119 -12.65 -18.72 -22.01
C TRP A 119 -14.02 -18.16 -22.39
N PHE A 120 -14.58 -17.26 -21.57
CA PHE A 120 -15.89 -16.66 -21.77
C PHE A 120 -15.94 -15.95 -23.12
N TRP A 121 -14.95 -15.09 -23.41
CA TRP A 121 -14.87 -14.40 -24.69
C TRP A 121 -14.46 -15.34 -25.84
N ALA A 122 -13.58 -16.31 -25.61
CA ALA A 122 -13.09 -17.20 -26.66
C ALA A 122 -14.10 -18.24 -27.13
N ALA A 123 -14.96 -18.73 -26.24
CA ALA A 123 -15.91 -19.80 -26.55
C ALA A 123 -17.23 -19.68 -25.80
N GLY A 124 -17.22 -19.26 -24.55
CA GLY A 124 -18.40 -19.24 -23.67
C GLY A 124 -19.58 -18.50 -24.28
N VAL A 125 -19.37 -17.28 -24.76
CA VAL A 125 -20.43 -16.44 -25.36
C VAL A 125 -21.11 -17.09 -26.57
N SER A 126 -20.40 -17.89 -27.37
CA SER A 126 -20.97 -18.58 -28.55
C SER A 126 -21.39 -20.02 -28.29
N SER A 127 -21.16 -20.55 -27.10
CA SER A 127 -21.36 -21.98 -26.80
C SER A 127 -22.83 -22.39 -26.67
N GLY A 128 -23.77 -21.45 -26.80
CA GLY A 128 -25.20 -21.69 -26.57
C GLY A 128 -25.57 -21.97 -25.12
N ARG A 129 -24.60 -21.86 -24.18
CA ARG A 129 -24.81 -22.10 -22.75
C ARG A 129 -25.58 -20.99 -22.04
N PHE A 130 -25.65 -19.81 -22.64
CA PHE A 130 -26.33 -18.66 -22.06
C PHE A 130 -27.67 -18.44 -22.76
N ALA A 131 -28.69 -18.12 -21.97
CA ALA A 131 -30.02 -17.84 -22.49
C ALA A 131 -29.99 -16.62 -23.43
N ALA A 132 -30.58 -16.79 -24.61
CA ALA A 132 -30.72 -15.69 -25.57
C ALA A 132 -31.64 -14.61 -24.99
N THR A 133 -31.24 -13.35 -25.09
CA THR A 133 -32.14 -12.25 -24.72
C THR A 133 -33.20 -12.08 -25.82
N PRO A 134 -34.46 -11.78 -25.49
CA PRO A 134 -35.57 -11.71 -26.46
C PRO A 134 -35.37 -10.70 -27.59
N CYS A 135 -34.48 -9.72 -27.39
CA CYS A 135 -34.21 -8.64 -28.35
C CYS A 135 -32.84 -8.75 -29.04
N GLY A 136 -32.20 -9.91 -28.91
CA GLY A 136 -30.84 -10.12 -29.37
C GLY A 136 -29.79 -9.51 -28.45
N ASN A 137 -28.59 -10.10 -28.53
CA ASN A 137 -27.47 -9.70 -27.69
C ASN A 137 -26.85 -8.42 -28.24
N THR A 138 -27.17 -7.28 -27.64
CA THR A 138 -26.44 -6.03 -27.86
C THR A 138 -25.55 -5.77 -26.66
N ILE A 139 -24.26 -5.54 -26.90
CA ILE A 139 -23.32 -5.11 -25.88
C ILE A 139 -23.18 -3.60 -25.97
N PHE A 140 -23.23 -2.95 -24.81
CA PHE A 140 -22.87 -1.56 -24.62
C PHE A 140 -21.48 -1.49 -23.99
N LEU A 141 -20.53 -0.90 -24.70
CA LEU A 141 -19.24 -0.50 -24.15
C LEU A 141 -19.22 1.01 -23.94
N PHE A 142 -19.11 1.75 -25.04
CA PHE A 142 -19.25 3.21 -25.11
C PHE A 142 -20.32 3.66 -26.11
N ALA A 143 -20.75 2.73 -26.97
CA ALA A 143 -21.84 2.90 -27.92
C ALA A 143 -22.55 1.55 -28.09
N ARG A 144 -23.79 1.59 -28.61
CA ARG A 144 -24.53 0.39 -28.98
C ARG A 144 -23.83 -0.31 -30.14
N ILE A 145 -23.31 -1.51 -29.91
CA ILE A 145 -22.65 -2.29 -30.96
C ILE A 145 -23.68 -3.23 -31.61
N ALA A 146 -23.86 -3.08 -32.92
CA ALA A 146 -24.74 -3.95 -33.69
C ALA A 146 -24.19 -5.40 -33.73
N PRO A 147 -25.06 -6.43 -33.77
CA PRO A 147 -24.64 -7.84 -33.75
C PRO A 147 -23.61 -8.22 -34.82
N VAL A 148 -23.62 -7.54 -35.98
CA VAL A 148 -22.66 -7.78 -37.07
C VAL A 148 -21.20 -7.54 -36.67
N HIS A 149 -20.93 -6.56 -35.81
CA HIS A 149 -19.58 -6.22 -35.34
C HIS A 149 -19.18 -7.02 -34.09
N PHE A 150 -20.07 -7.84 -33.55
CA PHE A 150 -19.85 -8.59 -32.32
C PHE A 150 -18.63 -9.51 -32.39
N HIS A 151 -18.38 -10.11 -33.57
CA HIS A 151 -17.23 -10.96 -33.79
C HIS A 151 -15.90 -10.21 -33.60
N GLN A 152 -15.79 -8.97 -34.10
CA GLN A 152 -14.57 -8.16 -33.96
C GLN A 152 -14.32 -7.79 -32.50
N VAL A 153 -15.36 -7.35 -31.80
CA VAL A 153 -15.30 -6.98 -30.39
C VAL A 153 -14.92 -8.18 -29.52
N ARG A 154 -15.49 -9.35 -29.81
CA ARG A 154 -15.13 -10.59 -29.14
C ARG A 154 -13.64 -10.90 -29.27
N TRP A 155 -13.08 -10.86 -30.47
CA TRP A 155 -11.64 -11.11 -30.67
C TRP A 155 -10.75 -10.08 -29.96
N LEU A 156 -11.17 -8.82 -29.92
CA LEU A 156 -10.49 -7.80 -29.15
C LEU A 156 -10.44 -8.16 -27.65
N PHE A 157 -11.56 -8.59 -27.06
CA PHE A 157 -11.58 -9.01 -25.65
C PHE A 157 -10.81 -10.30 -25.40
N VAL A 158 -10.82 -11.26 -26.33
CA VAL A 158 -9.96 -12.46 -26.23
C VAL A 158 -8.49 -12.06 -26.19
N ALA A 159 -8.05 -11.23 -27.14
CA ALA A 159 -6.68 -10.75 -27.19
C ALA A 159 -6.31 -9.98 -25.91
N LEU A 160 -7.18 -9.06 -25.46
CA LEU A 160 -6.97 -8.30 -24.24
C LEU A 160 -6.85 -9.20 -23.00
N SER A 161 -7.76 -10.16 -22.82
CA SER A 161 -7.74 -11.08 -21.67
C SER A 161 -6.51 -11.99 -21.68
N ILE A 162 -6.10 -12.49 -22.85
CA ILE A 162 -4.87 -13.29 -22.99
C ILE A 162 -3.63 -12.44 -22.71
N SER A 163 -3.55 -11.22 -23.24
CA SER A 163 -2.45 -10.30 -22.98
C SER A 163 -2.34 -9.93 -21.51
N LEU A 164 -3.47 -9.67 -20.84
CA LEU A 164 -3.50 -9.42 -19.40
C LEU A 164 -3.07 -10.66 -18.61
N CYS A 165 -3.51 -11.86 -19.00
CA CYS A 165 -3.11 -13.12 -18.37
C CYS A 165 -1.59 -13.36 -18.51
N ALA A 166 -1.04 -13.23 -19.71
CA ALA A 166 0.38 -13.39 -19.98
C ALA A 166 1.22 -12.32 -19.25
N GLY A 167 0.80 -11.06 -19.31
CA GLY A 167 1.45 -9.95 -18.61
C GLY A 167 1.47 -10.15 -17.09
N PHE A 168 0.35 -10.63 -16.53
CA PHE A 168 0.26 -10.96 -15.11
C PHE A 168 1.22 -12.09 -14.72
N ILE A 169 1.25 -13.19 -15.48
CA ILE A 169 2.18 -14.30 -15.24
C ILE A 169 3.65 -13.82 -15.29
N VAL A 170 4.02 -13.07 -16.33
CA VAL A 170 5.39 -12.55 -16.49
C VAL A 170 5.76 -11.61 -15.34
N PHE A 171 4.86 -10.71 -14.95
CA PHE A 171 5.06 -9.79 -13.83
C PHE A 171 5.31 -10.53 -12.52
N TYR A 172 4.51 -11.56 -12.21
CA TYR A 172 4.69 -12.33 -10.98
C TYR A 172 5.92 -13.23 -11.02
N VAL A 173 6.26 -13.85 -12.16
CA VAL A 173 7.52 -14.59 -12.31
C VAL A 173 8.71 -13.64 -12.13
N HIS A 174 8.65 -12.41 -12.64
CA HIS A 174 9.69 -11.41 -12.45
C HIS A 174 9.83 -11.01 -10.96
N ILE A 175 8.72 -10.70 -10.28
CA ILE A 175 8.73 -10.39 -8.85
C ILE A 175 9.26 -11.56 -8.02
N TYR A 176 8.77 -12.77 -8.29
CA TYR A 176 9.15 -13.96 -7.55
C TYR A 176 10.63 -14.31 -7.78
N SER A 177 11.10 -14.26 -9.03
CA SER A 177 12.51 -14.51 -9.34
C SER A 177 13.44 -13.46 -8.70
N ASN A 178 13.07 -12.18 -8.71
CA ASN A 178 13.84 -11.13 -8.01
C ASN A 178 13.83 -11.34 -6.49
N SER A 179 12.69 -11.73 -5.91
CA SER A 179 12.57 -12.03 -4.48
C SER A 179 13.43 -13.24 -4.08
N VAL A 180 13.38 -14.32 -4.86
CA VAL A 180 14.21 -15.52 -4.66
C VAL A 180 15.69 -15.19 -4.83
N ARG A 181 16.07 -14.39 -5.84
CA ARG A 181 17.46 -13.92 -6.01
C ARG A 181 17.93 -13.10 -4.80
N GLY A 182 17.08 -12.23 -4.25
CA GLY A 182 17.36 -11.47 -3.03
C GLY A 182 17.55 -12.37 -1.81
N LEU A 183 16.69 -13.37 -1.65
CA LEU A 183 16.80 -14.38 -0.57
C LEU A 183 18.06 -15.24 -0.73
N LEU A 184 18.37 -15.69 -1.95
CA LEU A 184 19.60 -16.45 -2.22
C LEU A 184 20.85 -15.58 -2.01
N ALA A 185 20.81 -14.30 -2.39
CA ALA A 185 21.91 -13.37 -2.15
C ALA A 185 22.13 -13.13 -0.65
N THR A 186 21.06 -12.93 0.12
CA THR A 186 21.15 -12.79 1.59
C THR A 186 21.60 -14.09 2.25
N ALA A 187 21.07 -15.25 1.85
CA ALA A 187 21.51 -16.56 2.34
C ALA A 187 22.97 -16.85 1.99
N LYS A 188 23.43 -16.50 0.77
CA LYS A 188 24.84 -16.63 0.38
C LYS A 188 25.74 -15.69 1.19
N ARG A 189 25.26 -14.49 1.52
CA ARG A 189 25.98 -13.55 2.39
C ARG A 189 26.07 -14.08 3.82
N THR A 190 24.97 -14.53 4.42
CA THR A 190 24.97 -15.08 5.78
C THR A 190 25.77 -16.38 5.87
N TRP A 191 25.73 -17.23 4.84
CA TRP A 191 26.56 -18.43 4.78
C TRP A 191 28.05 -18.09 4.68
N ARG A 192 28.44 -17.10 3.86
CA ARG A 192 29.82 -16.59 3.83
C ARG A 192 30.26 -16.02 5.17
N VAL A 193 29.42 -15.21 5.81
CA VAL A 193 29.70 -14.64 7.14
C VAL A 193 29.82 -15.73 8.19
N LYS A 194 28.95 -16.75 8.18
CA LYS A 194 29.03 -17.88 9.11
C LYS A 194 30.28 -18.72 8.86
N LYS A 195 30.65 -18.93 7.60
CA LYS A 195 31.88 -19.63 7.21
C LYS A 195 33.12 -18.85 7.65
N SER A 196 33.16 -17.53 7.47
CA SER A 196 34.25 -16.69 8.00
C SER A 196 34.19 -16.53 9.52
N SER A 197 33.02 -16.71 10.13
CA SER A 197 32.85 -16.59 11.59
C SER A 197 33.54 -17.70 12.36
N GLY A 198 33.64 -18.89 11.76
CA GLY A 198 34.38 -20.00 12.33
C GLY A 198 35.89 -19.78 12.40
N GLU A 199 36.43 -18.80 11.65
CA GLU A 199 37.88 -18.53 11.59
C GLU A 199 38.30 -17.13 12.11
N SER A 200 37.40 -16.13 12.24
CA SER A 200 37.85 -14.75 12.55
C SER A 200 36.78 -13.75 13.08
N LEU A 201 35.58 -14.16 13.53
CA LEU A 201 34.53 -13.19 13.93
C LEU A 201 34.75 -12.45 15.27
N GLU A 202 35.92 -12.58 15.90
CA GLU A 202 36.33 -11.67 16.98
C GLU A 202 36.79 -10.30 16.47
N SER A 203 37.04 -10.15 15.16
CA SER A 203 37.61 -8.93 14.61
C SER A 203 36.56 -7.81 14.51
N ARG A 204 36.47 -6.98 15.54
CA ARG A 204 35.59 -5.78 15.69
C ARG A 204 35.50 -4.93 14.41
N ALA A 205 36.59 -4.85 13.65
CA ALA A 205 36.68 -4.11 12.39
C ALA A 205 35.69 -4.59 11.31
N VAL A 206 35.45 -5.90 11.19
CA VAL A 206 34.53 -6.46 10.17
C VAL A 206 33.09 -6.07 10.48
N VAL A 207 32.69 -6.11 11.75
CA VAL A 207 31.34 -5.70 12.18
C VAL A 207 31.16 -4.21 11.97
N MET A 208 32.17 -3.40 12.28
CA MET A 208 32.13 -1.95 12.05
C MET A 208 31.91 -1.61 10.56
N GLN A 209 32.63 -2.28 9.65
CA GLN A 209 32.46 -2.07 8.21
C GLN A 209 31.06 -2.50 7.75
N LEU A 210 30.56 -3.65 8.21
CA LEU A 210 29.22 -4.13 7.88
C LEU A 210 28.11 -3.18 8.34
N LEU A 211 28.25 -2.59 9.53
CA LEU A 211 27.27 -1.63 10.05
C LEU A 211 27.26 -0.33 9.23
N ASN A 212 28.44 0.18 8.87
CA ASN A 212 28.56 1.38 8.03
C ASN A 212 28.02 1.16 6.61
N ASP A 213 28.15 -0.04 6.05
CA ASP A 213 27.68 -0.35 4.69
C ASP A 213 26.17 -0.62 4.62
N ARG A 214 25.55 -1.13 5.70
CA ARG A 214 24.15 -1.60 5.69
C ARG A 214 23.14 -0.62 6.29
N VAL A 215 23.53 0.13 7.32
CA VAL A 215 22.64 1.06 8.00
C VAL A 215 22.74 2.40 7.26
N THR A 216 21.61 2.87 6.71
CA THR A 216 21.63 4.11 5.93
C THR A 216 21.87 5.31 6.83
N SER A 217 22.38 6.43 6.30
CA SER A 217 22.57 7.66 7.09
C SER A 217 21.29 8.07 7.81
N ARG A 218 20.14 7.92 7.14
CA ARG A 218 18.82 8.23 7.70
C ARG A 218 18.47 7.35 8.90
N ASP A 219 18.86 6.08 8.87
CA ASP A 219 18.61 5.15 9.98
C ASP A 219 19.44 5.52 11.20
N TRP A 220 20.68 5.97 11.00
CA TRP A 220 21.52 6.50 12.07
C TRP A 220 20.96 7.78 12.67
N ASP A 221 20.46 8.71 11.82
CA ASP A 221 19.82 9.94 12.29
C ASP A 221 18.61 9.62 13.15
N MET A 222 17.76 8.69 12.72
CA MET A 222 16.58 8.26 13.49
C MET A 222 16.96 7.59 14.81
N LEU A 223 17.96 6.70 14.82
CA LEU A 223 18.45 6.08 16.03
C LEU A 223 19.03 7.11 17.01
N LEU A 224 19.78 8.09 16.51
CA LEU A 224 20.37 9.12 17.36
C LEU A 224 19.39 10.20 17.79
N LEU A 225 18.30 10.45 17.06
CA LEU A 225 17.23 11.33 17.52
C LEU A 225 16.40 10.68 18.62
N TYR A 226 16.20 9.36 18.53
CA TYR A 226 15.34 8.64 19.48
C TYR A 226 16.07 8.17 20.73
N TYR A 227 17.25 7.58 20.56
CA TYR A 227 18.08 7.06 21.65
C TYR A 227 19.23 7.98 22.04
N GLY A 228 19.63 8.88 21.14
CA GLY A 228 20.63 9.90 21.41
C GLY A 228 20.00 11.22 21.80
N SER A 229 20.74 12.05 22.52
CA SER A 229 20.31 13.39 22.93
C SER A 229 20.46 14.44 21.83
N LEU A 230 20.16 14.10 20.57
CA LEU A 230 20.23 15.08 19.48
C LEU A 230 18.99 15.98 19.50
N SER A 231 19.23 17.29 19.47
CA SER A 231 18.18 18.29 19.35
C SER A 231 17.55 18.23 17.95
N PHE A 232 16.23 18.22 17.90
CA PHE A 232 15.47 18.28 16.66
C PHE A 232 15.86 19.53 15.83
N GLY A 233 16.27 19.33 14.56
CA GLY A 233 16.60 20.43 13.63
C GLY A 233 18.08 20.56 13.23
N SER A 234 18.99 19.79 13.82
CA SER A 234 20.37 19.71 13.30
C SER A 234 20.40 18.86 12.03
N THR A 235 20.84 19.42 10.89
CA THR A 235 21.23 18.62 9.73
C THR A 235 22.51 17.87 10.07
N ILE A 236 22.41 16.57 10.29
CA ILE A 236 23.55 15.75 10.70
C ILE A 236 24.28 15.29 9.43
N SER A 237 25.59 15.53 9.40
CA SER A 237 26.50 14.96 8.40
C SER A 237 26.54 13.43 8.50
N PRO A 238 27.02 12.72 7.47
CA PRO A 238 27.04 11.26 7.46
C PRO A 238 27.71 10.69 8.73
N ILE A 239 26.92 9.95 9.51
CA ILE A 239 27.37 9.29 10.75
C ILE A 239 28.12 8.01 10.38
N ARG A 240 29.26 7.78 11.01
CA ARG A 240 30.03 6.53 10.88
C ARG A 240 30.26 5.89 12.25
N VAL A 241 30.14 4.58 12.32
CA VAL A 241 30.58 3.76 13.47
C VAL A 241 32.10 3.78 13.51
N THR A 242 32.66 4.27 14.62
CA THR A 242 34.12 4.30 14.86
C THR A 242 34.59 3.15 15.73
N GLU A 243 33.77 2.70 16.69
CA GLU A 243 34.09 1.55 17.52
C GLU A 243 32.84 0.75 17.89
N VAL A 244 33.01 -0.55 18.04
CA VAL A 244 31.96 -1.50 18.44
C VAL A 244 32.37 -2.17 19.75
N HIS A 245 31.61 -1.96 20.81
CA HIS A 245 31.73 -2.65 22.09
C HIS A 245 30.52 -3.57 22.31
N LYS A 246 30.63 -4.56 23.19
CA LYS A 246 29.51 -5.46 23.50
C LYS A 246 28.34 -4.72 24.16
N THR A 247 28.61 -3.63 24.86
CA THR A 247 27.61 -2.84 25.58
C THR A 247 27.17 -1.59 24.81
N HIS A 248 27.95 -1.10 23.85
CA HIS A 248 27.67 0.15 23.16
C HIS A 248 28.38 0.28 21.80
N LEU A 249 27.90 1.20 20.97
CA LEU A 249 28.55 1.67 19.75
C LEU A 249 29.04 3.10 19.94
N LEU A 250 30.23 3.39 19.42
CA LEU A 250 30.70 4.76 19.24
C LEU A 250 30.44 5.19 17.81
N LEU A 251 29.68 6.27 17.67
CA LEU A 251 29.26 6.89 16.42
C LEU A 251 29.91 8.27 16.33
N ARG A 252 30.52 8.61 15.19
CA ARG A 252 31.08 9.95 14.95
C ARG A 252 30.39 10.55 13.73
N ALA A 253 29.83 11.75 13.90
CA ALA A 253 29.37 12.58 12.80
C ALA A 253 30.53 13.44 12.30
N SER A 254 30.55 13.76 11.00
CA SER A 254 31.66 14.51 10.40
C SER A 254 31.81 15.92 10.98
N ASP A 255 30.71 16.57 11.35
CA ASP A 255 30.70 17.99 11.74
C ASP A 255 30.58 18.21 13.26
N HIS A 256 30.59 17.15 14.07
CA HIS A 256 30.49 17.26 15.53
C HIS A 256 31.74 16.77 16.24
N ASP A 257 32.22 17.60 17.15
CA ASP A 257 33.40 17.34 17.96
C ASP A 257 33.03 16.42 19.13
N GLY A 258 33.07 15.11 18.88
CA GLY A 258 32.91 14.08 19.92
C GLY A 258 32.18 12.82 19.45
N PRO A 259 32.58 11.63 19.97
CA PRO A 259 31.84 10.41 19.72
C PRO A 259 30.51 10.42 20.48
N ARG A 260 29.44 9.97 19.82
CA ARG A 260 28.14 9.65 20.40
C ARG A 260 28.10 8.18 20.77
N VAL A 261 27.51 7.87 21.93
CA VAL A 261 27.44 6.52 22.46
C VAL A 261 26.01 6.00 22.31
N LEU A 262 25.84 4.89 21.58
CA LEU A 262 24.56 4.17 21.49
C LEU A 262 24.66 2.88 22.30
N VAL A 263 23.88 2.76 23.38
CA VAL A 263 23.98 1.63 24.32
C VAL A 263 23.05 0.49 23.90
N PHE A 264 23.57 -0.74 23.93
CA PHE A 264 22.79 -1.96 23.74
C PHE A 264 22.18 -2.43 25.05
N VAL A 265 20.85 -2.58 25.08
CA VAL A 265 20.14 -3.11 26.24
C VAL A 265 19.26 -4.29 25.80
N PRO A 266 19.55 -5.52 26.26
CA PRO A 266 20.73 -5.95 27.01
C PRO A 266 22.03 -6.02 26.15
N PRO A 267 23.21 -6.16 26.78
CA PRO A 267 24.50 -6.27 26.08
C PRO A 267 24.54 -7.41 25.07
N LEU A 268 25.35 -7.24 24.04
CA LEU A 268 25.55 -8.24 22.99
C LEU A 268 26.30 -9.46 23.55
N SER A 269 25.76 -10.65 23.29
CA SER A 269 26.44 -11.91 23.58
C SER A 269 27.66 -12.10 22.66
N THR A 270 27.50 -11.73 21.39
CA THR A 270 28.51 -11.81 20.34
C THR A 270 28.44 -10.57 19.44
N PHE A 271 29.56 -10.17 18.83
CA PHE A 271 29.56 -9.02 17.90
C PHE A 271 28.67 -9.26 16.67
N ALA A 272 28.38 -10.51 16.32
CA ALA A 272 27.42 -10.87 15.27
C ALA A 272 25.98 -10.44 15.59
N GLU A 273 25.65 -10.25 16.87
CA GLU A 273 24.31 -9.85 17.30
C GLU A 273 24.04 -8.35 17.09
N ALA A 274 25.09 -7.52 16.91
CA ALA A 274 24.98 -6.06 16.82
C ALA A 274 23.98 -5.59 15.75
N GLU A 275 24.01 -6.20 14.56
CA GLU A 275 23.11 -5.87 13.46
C GLU A 275 21.64 -6.19 13.82
N SER A 276 21.39 -7.40 14.32
CA SER A 276 20.04 -7.81 14.76
C SER A 276 19.51 -6.89 15.85
N ARG A 277 20.38 -6.46 16.78
CA ARG A 277 20.02 -5.58 17.89
C ARG A 277 19.68 -4.17 17.43
N LEU A 278 20.44 -3.62 16.49
CA LEU A 278 20.10 -2.34 15.84
C LEU A 278 18.75 -2.40 15.14
N TYR A 279 18.46 -3.46 14.39
CA TYR A 279 17.15 -3.61 13.76
C TYR A 279 16.00 -3.70 14.76
N GLN A 280 16.21 -4.36 15.91
CA GLN A 280 15.23 -4.40 16.98
C GLN A 280 15.01 -3.02 17.63
N MET A 281 16.07 -2.21 17.76
CA MET A 281 15.97 -0.82 18.25
C MET A 281 15.27 0.10 17.24
N MET A 282 15.46 -0.12 15.94
CA MET A 282 14.80 0.66 14.90
C MET A 282 13.33 0.30 14.69
N ALA A 283 12.94 -0.95 14.97
CA ALA A 283 11.57 -1.42 14.77
C ALA A 283 10.50 -0.55 15.47
N PRO A 284 10.63 -0.16 16.76
CA PRO A 284 9.67 0.75 17.40
C PRO A 284 9.72 2.15 16.80
N ILE A 285 10.91 2.68 16.46
CA ILE A 285 11.05 4.01 15.83
C ILE A 285 10.30 4.06 14.50
N HIS A 286 10.50 3.07 13.64
CA HIS A 286 9.74 2.96 12.40
C HIS A 286 8.25 2.81 12.68
N ARG A 287 7.86 2.00 13.67
CA ARG A 287 6.44 1.83 14.01
C ARG A 287 5.82 3.15 14.45
N GLU A 288 6.48 3.93 15.30
CA GLU A 288 5.97 5.23 15.78
C GLU A 288 5.95 6.27 14.66
N LEU A 289 7.02 6.40 13.87
CA LEU A 289 7.07 7.31 12.71
C LEU A 289 6.03 6.98 11.63
N PHE A 290 5.74 5.68 11.42
CA PHE A 290 4.76 5.27 10.42
C PHE A 290 3.33 5.24 10.94
N MET A 291 3.12 5.05 12.25
CA MET A 291 1.78 5.09 12.86
C MET A 291 1.33 6.52 13.16
N ASN A 292 2.26 7.44 13.41
CA ASN A 292 1.96 8.84 13.69
C ASN A 292 2.86 9.77 12.86
N PRO A 293 2.68 9.81 11.52
CA PRO A 293 3.44 10.72 10.65
C PRO A 293 3.21 12.20 11.00
N ASP A 294 2.19 12.49 11.80
CA ASP A 294 1.79 13.83 12.22
C ASP A 294 2.62 14.40 13.38
N ASP A 295 3.32 13.55 14.15
CA ASP A 295 4.11 13.99 15.31
C ASP A 295 5.58 14.29 14.98
N ALA A 296 6.14 13.66 13.95
CA ALA A 296 7.58 13.73 13.67
C ALA A 296 8.02 14.95 12.85
N SER A 297 7.08 15.77 12.36
CA SER A 297 7.37 17.09 11.82
C SER A 297 6.13 17.98 11.91
N MET A 298 6.11 18.91 12.87
CA MET A 298 5.34 20.18 12.88
C MET A 298 3.99 20.23 12.14
N ASN A 299 2.92 20.62 12.84
CA ASN A 299 2.07 21.78 12.49
C ASN A 299 1.74 22.06 11.00
N LEU A 300 1.62 21.03 10.17
CA LEU A 300 0.93 21.07 8.88
C LEU A 300 -0.30 20.19 9.01
N SER A 301 -1.12 20.65 9.97
CA SER A 301 -2.51 20.35 10.23
C SER A 301 -3.10 19.25 9.35
N VAL A 302 -3.20 18.06 9.94
CA VAL A 302 -4.14 17.01 9.54
C VAL A 302 -5.54 17.59 9.35
N SER A 303 -5.93 18.61 10.13
CA SER A 303 -7.18 19.34 9.91
C SER A 303 -7.18 20.11 8.58
N GLY A 304 -6.04 20.63 8.12
CA GLY A 304 -5.87 21.19 6.78
C GLY A 304 -6.09 20.16 5.68
N ARG A 305 -5.44 18.98 5.78
CA ARG A 305 -5.61 17.88 4.81
C ARG A 305 -6.98 17.22 4.86
N ILE A 306 -7.58 17.08 6.04
CA ILE A 306 -8.95 16.58 6.22
C ILE A 306 -9.96 17.63 5.73
N ARG A 307 -9.68 18.93 5.84
CA ARG A 307 -10.58 19.99 5.37
C ARG A 307 -10.50 20.17 3.86
N THR A 308 -9.31 20.11 3.25
CA THR A 308 -9.18 20.09 1.77
C THR A 308 -9.71 18.80 1.20
N SER A 309 -9.31 17.64 1.72
CA SER A 309 -9.83 16.36 1.23
C SER A 309 -11.32 16.16 1.53
N GLY A 310 -11.82 16.64 2.67
CA GLY A 310 -13.25 16.64 3.00
C GLY A 310 -14.06 17.47 2.02
N ARG A 311 -13.55 18.63 1.58
CA ARG A 311 -14.15 19.40 0.49
C ARG A 311 -14.13 18.65 -0.84
N HIS A 312 -13.03 17.98 -1.19
CA HIS A 312 -12.97 17.18 -2.42
C HIS A 312 -13.89 15.95 -2.40
N VAL A 313 -14.02 15.29 -1.25
CA VAL A 313 -14.95 14.16 -1.06
C VAL A 313 -16.39 14.65 -1.08
N LEU A 314 -16.70 15.77 -0.42
CA LEU A 314 -18.04 16.36 -0.44
C LEU A 314 -18.41 16.82 -1.85
N ALA A 315 -17.51 17.53 -2.54
CA ALA A 315 -17.68 17.92 -3.94
C ALA A 315 -17.85 16.70 -4.86
N GLY A 316 -17.08 15.63 -4.62
CA GLY A 316 -17.24 14.37 -5.36
C GLY A 316 -18.57 13.67 -5.09
N LEU A 317 -19.05 13.68 -3.84
CA LEU A 317 -20.34 13.10 -3.45
C LEU A 317 -21.54 13.94 -3.94
N GLU A 318 -21.42 15.26 -3.91
CA GLU A 318 -22.42 16.19 -4.47
C GLU A 318 -22.48 16.04 -5.99
N ALA A 319 -21.34 16.06 -6.68
CA ALA A 319 -21.27 15.83 -8.12
C ALA A 319 -21.81 14.43 -8.51
N PHE A 320 -21.49 13.40 -7.72
CA PHE A 320 -22.06 12.07 -7.92
C PHE A 320 -23.58 12.06 -7.69
N GLY A 321 -24.06 12.74 -6.65
CA GLY A 321 -25.49 12.89 -6.37
C GLY A 321 -26.24 13.63 -7.48
N ASP A 322 -25.64 14.67 -8.06
CA ASP A 322 -26.20 15.42 -9.17
C ASP A 322 -26.20 14.60 -10.47
N LEU A 323 -25.19 13.75 -10.67
CA LEU A 323 -25.16 12.78 -11.77
C LEU A 323 -26.34 11.80 -11.71
N PHE A 324 -26.78 11.41 -10.50
CA PHE A 324 -27.94 10.54 -10.30
C PHE A 324 -29.29 11.27 -10.35
N ARG A 325 -29.32 12.59 -10.06
CA ARG A 325 -30.54 13.41 -10.18
C ARG A 325 -30.77 13.90 -11.61
N SER A 326 -29.73 14.01 -12.42
CA SER A 326 -29.84 14.35 -13.84
C SER A 326 -30.58 13.24 -14.60
N GLN A 327 -31.85 13.47 -14.89
CA GLN A 327 -32.71 12.55 -15.63
C GLN A 327 -32.33 12.44 -17.12
N ASP A 328 -31.50 13.36 -17.63
CA ASP A 328 -30.99 13.38 -19.00
C ASP A 328 -29.61 12.70 -19.10
N ASN A 329 -29.61 11.44 -19.55
CA ASN A 329 -28.41 10.61 -19.78
C ASN A 329 -27.70 10.94 -21.11
N SER A 330 -27.60 12.23 -21.48
CA SER A 330 -26.87 12.63 -22.69
C SER A 330 -25.36 12.58 -22.41
N PRO A 331 -24.55 11.88 -23.24
CA PRO A 331 -23.09 11.78 -23.06
C PRO A 331 -22.38 13.15 -23.05
N GLN A 332 -22.96 14.15 -23.73
CA GLN A 332 -22.41 15.50 -23.81
C GLN A 332 -22.53 16.25 -22.48
N THR A 333 -23.64 16.05 -21.76
CA THR A 333 -23.89 16.66 -20.45
C THR A 333 -22.89 16.14 -19.41
N LEU A 334 -22.56 14.85 -19.48
CA LEU A 334 -21.58 14.20 -18.61
C LEU A 334 -20.15 14.72 -18.82
N ILE A 335 -19.76 14.96 -20.09
CA ILE A 335 -18.44 15.53 -20.43
C ILE A 335 -18.34 16.99 -19.99
N TYR A 336 -19.42 17.77 -20.15
CA TYR A 336 -19.46 19.17 -19.71
C TYR A 336 -19.31 19.29 -18.19
N HIS A 337 -20.03 18.49 -17.40
CA HIS A 337 -19.90 18.52 -15.94
C HIS A 337 -18.51 18.07 -15.45
N ALA A 338 -17.92 17.06 -16.10
CA ALA A 338 -16.56 16.64 -15.75
C ALA A 338 -15.49 17.70 -16.09
N ALA A 339 -15.67 18.45 -17.19
CA ALA A 339 -14.75 19.52 -17.57
C ALA A 339 -14.87 20.76 -16.67
N ASP A 340 -16.07 21.08 -16.20
CA ASP A 340 -16.30 22.20 -15.28
C ASP A 340 -15.72 21.91 -13.89
N MET A 341 -15.88 20.67 -13.40
CA MET A 341 -15.21 20.18 -12.18
C MET A 341 -13.69 20.36 -12.22
N LEU A 342 -13.05 20.06 -13.36
CA LEU A 342 -11.59 20.19 -13.49
C LEU A 342 -11.13 21.65 -13.46
N ARG A 343 -11.95 22.59 -13.97
CA ARG A 343 -11.64 24.03 -13.92
C ARG A 343 -11.79 24.62 -12.53
N GLU A 344 -12.78 24.16 -11.77
CA GLU A 344 -13.01 24.66 -10.41
C GLU A 344 -11.93 24.17 -9.43
N LEU A 345 -11.38 22.97 -9.69
CA LEU A 345 -10.21 22.44 -8.97
C LEU A 345 -8.92 23.22 -9.28
N ASP A 346 -8.70 23.65 -10.52
CA ASP A 346 -7.53 24.47 -10.90
C ASP A 346 -7.59 25.87 -10.27
N ALA A 347 -8.78 26.51 -10.26
CA ALA A 347 -8.96 27.86 -9.73
C ALA A 347 -8.78 27.95 -8.20
N THR A 348 -8.94 26.83 -7.48
CA THR A 348 -8.76 26.80 -6.02
C THR A 348 -7.30 26.66 -5.59
N ASP A 349 -6.43 26.08 -6.43
CA ASP A 349 -4.98 25.96 -6.18
C ASP A 349 -4.26 27.32 -6.34
N ASP A 350 -4.71 28.16 -7.28
CA ASP A 350 -4.19 29.52 -7.52
C ASP A 350 -4.50 30.50 -6.37
N ALA A 351 -5.61 30.30 -5.65
CA ALA A 351 -5.96 31.13 -4.50
C ALA A 351 -5.11 30.81 -3.25
N GLU A 352 -4.61 29.57 -3.13
CA GLU A 352 -3.86 29.11 -1.96
C GLU A 352 -2.38 29.56 -2.02
N THR A 353 -1.82 29.76 -3.22
CA THR A 353 -0.46 30.32 -3.40
C THR A 353 -0.36 31.79 -3.00
N SER A 354 -1.46 32.55 -3.06
CA SER A 354 -1.49 33.96 -2.63
C SER A 354 -1.55 34.15 -1.09
N PHE A 355 -1.89 33.11 -0.32
CA PHE A 355 -2.08 33.22 1.14
C PHE A 355 -0.83 32.85 1.97
N ARG A 356 0.25 32.39 1.34
CA ARG A 356 1.52 31.98 2.02
C ARG A 356 2.44 33.14 2.45
N GLY A 357 2.01 34.39 2.33
CA GLY A 357 2.84 35.58 2.57
C GLY A 357 3.05 35.98 4.03
N ASP A 358 2.19 35.59 4.97
CA ASP A 358 2.18 36.18 6.33
C ASP A 358 1.94 35.15 7.44
N LEU A 359 3.00 34.49 7.90
CA LEU A 359 3.02 33.82 9.21
C LEU A 359 4.37 34.03 9.91
N ARG A 360 4.50 35.18 10.59
CA ARG A 360 5.46 35.38 11.69
C ARG A 360 4.69 35.37 12.99
N TYR A 361 4.88 34.36 13.84
CA TYR A 361 4.92 34.42 15.31
C TYR A 361 4.92 32.98 15.87
N CYS A 362 5.99 32.59 16.55
CA CYS A 362 5.98 31.48 17.50
C CYS A 362 6.34 32.04 18.88
N PRO A 363 5.58 31.76 19.95
CA PRO A 363 5.94 32.16 21.30
C PRO A 363 7.00 31.22 21.87
N SER A 364 7.88 31.80 22.67
CA SER A 364 9.01 31.21 23.36
C SER A 364 8.58 30.06 24.30
N ILE A 365 9.24 28.91 24.20
CA ILE A 365 9.09 27.79 25.13
C ILE A 365 10.06 28.00 26.30
N HIS A 366 9.54 27.89 27.54
CA HIS A 366 10.30 27.96 28.77
C HIS A 366 11.33 26.82 28.91
N PRO A 367 12.53 27.07 29.44
CA PRO A 367 13.48 26.02 29.77
C PRO A 367 13.08 25.26 31.04
N LEU A 368 13.14 23.92 30.99
CA LEU A 368 13.08 23.03 32.14
C LEU A 368 14.39 23.10 32.97
N PRO A 369 14.33 22.80 34.28
CA PRO A 369 15.41 23.11 35.21
C PRO A 369 16.61 22.18 35.04
N SER A 370 17.78 22.78 35.01
CA SER A 370 19.09 22.13 35.11
C SER A 370 19.29 21.54 36.51
N GLY A 371 19.03 20.25 36.66
CA GLY A 371 19.49 19.45 37.80
C GLY A 371 20.85 18.84 37.48
N GLY A 372 21.91 19.42 38.02
CA GLY A 372 23.30 19.01 37.82
C GLY A 372 23.72 17.76 38.59
N HIS A 373 24.86 17.23 38.14
CA HIS A 373 25.93 16.59 38.90
C HIS A 373 25.54 15.77 40.15
N ASP A 374 25.56 14.44 40.03
CA ASP A 374 26.28 13.54 40.97
C ASP A 374 25.94 12.06 40.67
N ILE A 375 26.69 11.44 39.77
CA ILE A 375 26.76 9.97 39.64
C ILE A 375 28.22 9.59 39.44
N LEU A 376 29.04 9.82 40.47
CA LEU A 376 30.41 9.29 40.55
C LEU A 376 30.85 9.19 42.03
N GLN A 377 30.04 8.58 42.89
CA GLN A 377 30.45 8.29 44.28
C GLN A 377 29.67 7.15 44.97
N VAL A 378 29.48 6.00 44.31
CA VAL A 378 28.88 4.80 44.94
C VAL A 378 29.71 3.52 44.72
N ALA A 379 31.04 3.63 44.56
CA ALA A 379 31.90 2.47 44.28
C ALA A 379 33.05 2.23 45.28
N SER A 380 33.04 2.84 46.48
CA SER A 380 34.14 2.66 47.46
C SER A 380 33.71 2.29 48.89
N HIS A 381 32.52 1.71 49.08
CA HIS A 381 32.06 1.32 50.42
C HIS A 381 31.40 -0.07 50.52
N VAL A 382 32.01 -1.11 49.94
CA VAL A 382 31.69 -2.52 50.25
C VAL A 382 32.97 -3.38 50.29
N ARG A 383 33.98 -2.97 51.06
CA ARG A 383 35.13 -3.83 51.36
C ARG A 383 35.71 -3.57 52.75
N SER A 384 34.92 -3.83 53.79
CA SER A 384 35.41 -4.28 55.10
C SER A 384 34.22 -4.80 55.92
N ARG A 385 34.45 -5.87 56.71
CA ARG A 385 33.47 -6.77 57.38
C ARG A 385 33.00 -7.87 56.42
N THR A 386 33.37 -9.14 56.57
CA THR A 386 33.51 -9.92 57.80
C THR A 386 34.60 -10.99 57.68
N THR A 387 35.32 -11.15 58.80
CA THR A 387 35.89 -12.40 59.33
C THR A 387 34.95 -13.59 59.24
#